data_AF-A0A1N6EA62-F1
#
_entry.id   AF-A0A1N6EA62-F1
#
_cell.length_a   1.000
_cell.length_b   1.000
_cell.length_c   1.000
_cell.angle_alpha   90.00
_cell.angle_beta   90.00
_cell.angle_gamma   90.00
#
_symmetry.space_group_name_H-M   'P 1'
#
loop_
_entity.id
_entity.type
_entity.pdbx_description
1 polymer ?
#
loop_
_entity_poly.entity_id
_entity_poly.type
_entity_poly.pdbx_seq_one_letter_code
_entity_poly.pdbx_strand_id
1 'polypeptide(L)' 'MDPTTEGRLIAQRQVIAMLAAGRSTDEILQWLEDAMRDGQEDPGAVSDTAFAIEGALAEERLAIAREIRLRSGR' A
#
# COMPACT_ATOMS: atom_id res chain seq x y z
N MET A 1 -19.05 -4.16 -2.83
CA MET A 1 -17.75 -4.84 -2.82
C MET A 1 -17.28 -4.84 -1.37
N ASP A 2 -16.57 -5.87 -0.93
CA ASP A 2 -15.99 -5.88 0.43
C ASP A 2 -14.92 -4.76 0.53
N PRO A 3 -15.00 -3.82 1.49
CA PRO A 3 -14.08 -2.67 1.60
C PRO A 3 -12.62 -3.08 1.71
N THR A 4 -12.35 -4.21 2.38
CA THR A 4 -11.00 -4.77 2.50
C THR A 4 -10.48 -5.21 1.13
N THR A 5 -11.27 -5.99 0.40
CA THR A 5 -10.94 -6.42 -0.96
C THR A 5 -10.72 -5.24 -1.90
N GLU A 6 -11.56 -4.20 -1.80
CA GLU A 6 -11.43 -2.98 -2.60
C GLU A 6 -10.10 -2.26 -2.32
N GLY A 7 -9.75 -2.02 -1.06
CA GLY A 7 -8.48 -1.40 -0.68
C GLY A 7 -7.26 -2.18 -1.19
N ARG A 8 -7.27 -3.51 -1.06
CA ARG A 8 -6.19 -4.37 -1.55
C ARG A 8 -6.03 -4.29 -3.07
N LEU A 9 -7.13 -4.31 -3.82
CA LEU A 9 -7.11 -4.18 -5.27
C LEU A 9 -6.58 -2.81 -5.73
N ILE A 10 -6.92 -1.74 -5.02
CA ILE A 10 -6.39 -0.40 -5.31
C ILE A 10 -4.87 -0.37 -5.11
N ALA A 11 -4.35 -0.92 -4.02
CA ALA A 11 -2.91 -1.00 -3.76
C ALA A 11 -2.18 -1.76 -4.88
N GLN A 12 -2.69 -2.94 -5.27
CA GLN A 12 -2.11 -3.73 -6.36
C GLN A 12 -2.16 -3.00 -7.70
N ARG A 13 -3.28 -2.34 -8.03
CA ARG A 13 -3.42 -1.52 -9.25
C ARG A 13 -2.36 -0.43 -9.30
N GLN A 14 -2.09 0.27 -8.20
CA GLN A 14 -1.08 1.33 -8.14
C GLN A 14 0.32 0.78 -8.41
N VAL A 15 0.68 -0.36 -7.82
CA VAL A 15 1.97 -1.01 -8.07
C VAL A 15 2.11 -1.44 -9.52
N ILE A 16 1.07 -2.05 -10.11
CA ILE A 16 1.05 -2.40 -11.54
C ILE A 16 1.25 -1.17 -12.41
N ALA A 17 0.59 -0.05 -12.10
CA ALA A 17 0.75 1.20 -12.85
C ALA A 17 2.19 1.73 -12.79
N MET A 18 2.85 1.66 -11.63
CA MET A 18 4.27 2.06 -11.50
C MET A 18 5.21 1.14 -12.28
N LEU A 19 4.98 -0.17 -12.22
CA LEU A 19 5.74 -1.14 -13.03
C LEU A 19 5.56 -0.87 -14.53
N ALA A 20 4.32 -0.63 -14.97
CA ALA A 20 4.02 -0.29 -16.37
C ALA A 20 4.64 1.06 -16.79
N ALA A 21 4.80 1.99 -15.86
CA ALA A 21 5.51 3.26 -16.08
C ALA A 21 7.05 3.10 -16.09
N GLY A 22 7.58 1.88 -15.91
CA GLY A 22 9.02 1.60 -15.94
C GLY A 22 9.77 2.00 -14.66
N ARG A 23 9.06 2.19 -13.54
CA ARG A 23 9.70 2.49 -12.25
C ARG A 23 10.53 1.32 -11.78
N SER A 24 11.72 1.61 -11.26
CA SER A 24 12.60 0.62 -10.66
C SER A 24 12.01 0.06 -9.36
N THR A 25 12.47 -1.13 -8.97
CA THR A 25 12.12 -1.75 -7.69
C THR A 25 12.41 -0.82 -6.51
N ASP A 26 13.53 -0.09 -6.54
CA ASP A 26 13.93 0.83 -5.46
C ASP A 26 12.99 2.03 -5.37
N GLU A 27 12.55 2.61 -6.50
CA GLU A 27 11.57 3.70 -6.51
C GLU A 27 10.19 3.25 -6.01
N ILE A 28 9.76 2.03 -6.39
CA ILE A 28 8.50 1.46 -5.92
C ILE A 28 8.57 1.19 -4.42
N LEU A 29 9.68 0.64 -3.93
CA LEU A 29 9.88 0.35 -2.53
C LEU A 29 9.90 1.65 -1.69
N GLN A 30 10.62 2.67 -2.14
CA GLN A 30 10.62 3.99 -1.50
C GLN A 30 9.20 4.57 -1.40
N TRP A 31 8.44 4.54 -2.50
CA TRP A 31 7.06 5.04 -2.51
C TRP A 31 6.13 4.27 -1.54
N LEU A 32 6.27 2.94 -1.48
CA LEU A 32 5.50 2.11 -0.55
C LEU A 32 5.83 2.47 0.91
N GLU A 33 7.09 2.79 1.21
CA GLU A 33 7.57 3.13 2.54
C GLU A 33 7.18 4.55 2.97
N ASP A 34 7.21 5.52 2.04
CA ASP A 34 6.78 6.89 2.32
C ASP A 34 5.30 6.92 2.73
N ALA A 35 4.46 6.14 2.04
CA ALA A 35 3.04 5.99 2.39
C ALA A 35 2.82 5.42 3.80
N MET A 36 3.78 4.67 4.36
CA MET A 36 3.69 4.17 5.74
C MET A 36 3.99 5.24 6.77
N ARG A 37 4.87 6.20 6.45
CA ARG A 37 5.26 7.26 7.37
C ARG A 37 4.13 8.27 7.57
N ASP A 38 3.37 8.55 6.52
CA ASP A 38 2.24 9.49 6.56
C ASP A 38 0.99 8.90 7.26
N GLY A 39 0.83 7.57 7.27
CA GLY A 39 -0.34 6.89 7.83
C GLY A 39 -0.34 6.69 9.36
N GLN A 40 0.72 7.11 10.08
CA GLN A 40 0.80 6.95 11.53
C GLN A 40 0.16 8.09 12.35
N GLU A 41 -0.37 9.14 11.73
CA GLU A 41 -0.68 10.40 12.42
C GLU A 41 -2.13 10.58 12.96
N ASP A 42 -3.06 9.60 12.90
CA ASP A 42 -4.43 9.88 13.38
C ASP A 42 -5.07 8.82 14.31
N PRO A 43 -4.91 8.97 15.65
CA PRO A 43 -5.53 8.12 16.65
C PRO A 43 -6.90 8.70 17.07
N GLY A 44 -7.92 8.60 16.21
CA GLY A 44 -9.25 9.07 16.63
C GLY A 44 -10.44 8.93 15.67
N ALA A 45 -10.26 8.40 14.46
CA ALA A 45 -11.32 8.44 13.46
C ALA A 45 -12.37 7.32 13.60
N VAL A 46 -13.64 7.74 13.59
CA VAL A 46 -14.83 6.89 13.62
C VAL A 46 -14.86 5.98 12.39
N SER A 47 -15.24 4.71 12.57
CA SER A 47 -15.27 3.67 11.54
C SER A 47 -16.28 3.97 10.42
N ASP A 48 -15.86 4.74 9.42
CA ASP A 48 -16.56 4.87 8.14
C ASP A 48 -15.97 3.87 7.12
N THR A 49 -16.78 3.48 6.13
CA THR A 49 -16.38 2.52 5.08
C THR A 49 -15.15 3.01 4.31
N ALA A 50 -15.00 4.33 4.13
CA ALA A 50 -13.82 4.93 3.52
C ALA A 50 -12.53 4.62 4.31
N PHE A 51 -12.56 4.69 5.65
CA PHE A 51 -11.42 4.34 6.50
C PHE A 51 -11.07 2.85 6.41
N ALA A 52 -12.06 1.97 6.23
CA ALA A 52 -11.80 0.54 6.04
C ALA A 52 -11.07 0.27 4.70
N ILE A 53 -11.42 0.99 3.63
CA ILE A 53 -10.72 0.90 2.34
C ILE A 53 -9.29 1.43 2.47
N GLU A 54 -9.11 2.60 3.10
CA GLU A 54 -7.80 3.22 3.29
C GLU A 54 -6.88 2.37 4.17
N GLY A 55 -7.41 1.78 5.24
CA GLY A 55 -6.69 0.85 6.10
C GLY A 55 -6.24 -0.40 5.35
N ALA A 56 -7.15 -1.07 4.64
CA ALA A 56 -6.81 -2.26 3.85
C ALA A 56 -5.82 -1.96 2.72
N LEU A 57 -5.89 -0.77 2.12
CA LEU A 57 -4.92 -0.28 1.14
C LEU A 57 -3.54 -0.08 1.77
N ALA A 58 -3.46 0.54 2.94
CA ALA A 58 -2.19 0.76 3.65
C ALA A 58 -1.54 -0.57 4.09
N GLU A 59 -2.34 -1.49 4.64
CA GLU A 59 -1.90 -2.84 5.00
C GLU A 59 -1.35 -3.62 3.80
N GLU A 60 -2.03 -3.55 2.64
CA GLU A 60 -1.58 -4.22 1.43
C GLU A 60 -0.27 -3.62 0.90
N ARG A 61 -0.12 -2.29 0.92
CA ARG A 61 1.15 -1.64 0.53
C ARG A 61 2.32 -2.13 1.41
N LEU A 62 2.09 -2.25 2.72
CA LEU A 62 3.07 -2.79 3.67
C LEU A 62 3.42 -4.25 3.37
N ALA A 63 2.42 -5.08 3.07
CA ALA A 63 2.63 -6.47 2.69
C ALA A 63 3.46 -6.59 1.40
N ILE A 64 3.16 -5.76 0.39
CA ILE A 64 3.93 -5.72 -0.86
C ILE A 64 5.37 -5.29 -0.62
N ALA A 65 5.60 -4.23 0.17
CA ALA A 65 6.95 -3.76 0.49
C ALA A 65 7.79 -4.84 1.18
N ARG A 66 7.21 -5.55 2.16
CA ARG A 66 7.85 -6.69 2.83
C ARG A 66 8.20 -7.80 1.85
N GLU A 67 7.29 -8.15 0.96
CA GLU A 67 7.49 -9.21 -0.03
C GLU A 67 8.59 -8.86 -1.04
N ILE A 68 8.64 -7.59 -1.49
CA ILE A 68 9.71 -7.10 -2.37
C ILE A 68 11.07 -7.25 -1.69
N ARG A 69 11.20 -6.87 -0.41
CA ARG A 69 12.46 -7.03 0.35
C ARG A 69 12.89 -8.49 0.45
N LEU A 70 11.96 -9.35 0.90
CA LEU A 70 12.19 -10.79 1.04
C LEU A 70 12.71 -11.42 -0.27
N ARG A 71 12.11 -11.05 -1.41
CA ARG A 71 12.50 -11.58 -2.72
C ARG A 71 13.77 -10.94 -3.29
N SER A 72 14.08 -9.71 -2.91
CA SER A 72 15.29 -9.00 -3.34
C SER A 72 16.53 -9.40 -2.55
N GLY A 73 16.40 -10.27 -1.54
CA GLY A 73 17.49 -10.65 -0.65
C GLY A 73 17.94 -9.52 0.28
N ARG A 74 17.04 -8.58 0.57
CA ARG A 74 17.26 -7.43 1.45
C ARG A 74 16.47 -7.58 2.75
#